data_AF-A0A957HNB1-F1
#
_entry.id   AF-A0A957HNB1-F1
#
_cell.length_a   1.000
_cell.length_b   1.000
_cell.length_c   1.000
_cell.angle_alpha   90.00
_cell.angle_beta   90.00
_cell.angle_gamma   90.00
#
_symmetry.space_group_name_H-M   'P 1'
#
loop_
_entity.id
_entity.type
_entity.pdbx_description
1 polymer ?
#
loop_
_entity_poly.entity_id
_entity_poly.type
_entity_poly.pdbx_seq_one_letter_code
_entity_poly.pdbx_strand_id
1 'polypeptide(L)'
;FSIRIPALLSVLAYNRPTGEVQGIRDLQAEYREIYGPGNYVPNLPIIYWTFRIMVGGGFLMMGVGLYALYLYAKGKLEGSFRFLKWIPLMVLVPYIANTAGWIMAEAGRQPWIVFGLMKTADAVSPNVTLASVWFSLVAFTLLYGVLMAADIYLLYHYGTGSGDATGIPAPMPSEDELSVVYSGD
;
A
#
# COMPACT_ATOMS: atom_id res chain seq x y z
N PHE A 1 -14.76 -17.35 12.94
CA PHE A 1 -15.01 -16.27 13.93
C PHE A 1 -15.39 -14.98 13.20
N SER A 2 -16.57 -14.39 13.47
CA SER A 2 -17.04 -13.15 12.81
C SER A 2 -17.49 -12.13 13.86
N ILE A 3 -16.77 -11.01 14.00
CA ILE A 3 -17.24 -9.84 14.74
C ILE A 3 -18.12 -9.04 13.77
N ARG A 4 -19.39 -8.80 14.12
CA ARG A 4 -20.35 -8.05 13.29
C ARG A 4 -20.74 -6.79 14.04
N ILE A 5 -20.58 -5.63 13.41
CA ILE A 5 -21.04 -4.34 13.93
C ILE A 5 -22.37 -4.02 13.22
N PRO A 6 -23.50 -3.90 13.94
CA PRO A 6 -24.79 -3.59 13.33
C PRO A 6 -24.75 -2.26 12.57
N ALA A 7 -25.49 -2.17 11.46
CA ALA A 7 -25.67 -0.96 10.64
C ALA A 7 -24.40 -0.32 10.04
N LEU A 8 -23.19 -0.78 10.38
CA LEU A 8 -21.93 -0.21 9.85
C LEU A 8 -21.90 -0.25 8.32
N LEU A 9 -22.28 -1.39 7.72
CA LEU A 9 -22.32 -1.53 6.27
C LEU A 9 -23.40 -0.64 5.61
N SER A 10 -24.57 -0.49 6.24
CA SER A 10 -25.64 0.38 5.72
C SER A 10 -25.22 1.86 5.75
N VAL A 11 -24.53 2.30 6.81
CA VAL A 11 -23.97 3.65 6.92
C VAL A 11 -22.88 3.87 5.87
N LEU A 12 -21.96 2.92 5.69
CA LEU A 12 -20.89 3.07 4.69
C LEU A 12 -21.43 3.04 3.24
N ALA A 13 -22.45 2.22 2.96
CA ALA A 13 -22.97 2.05 1.61
C ALA A 13 -23.97 3.15 1.20
N TYR A 14 -24.83 3.59 2.12
CA TYR A 14 -25.95 4.48 1.79
C TYR A 14 -25.96 5.79 2.59
N ASN A 15 -24.95 6.02 3.45
CA ASN A 15 -24.88 7.16 4.37
C ASN A 15 -26.13 7.32 5.27
N ARG A 16 -26.81 6.20 5.53
CA ARG A 16 -28.00 6.11 6.39
C ARG A 16 -27.97 4.80 7.19
N PRO A 17 -28.48 4.79 8.43
CA PRO A 17 -28.49 3.59 9.27
C PRO A 17 -29.39 2.47 8.72
N THR A 18 -30.30 2.80 7.80
CA THR A 18 -31.26 1.88 7.19
C THR A 18 -31.03 1.77 5.69
N GLY A 19 -30.49 0.66 5.24
CA GLY A 19 -30.32 0.34 3.83
C GLY A 19 -30.07 -1.16 3.68
N GLU A 20 -30.84 -1.80 2.80
CA GLU A 20 -30.70 -3.22 2.53
C GLU A 20 -29.44 -3.44 1.68
N VAL A 21 -28.51 -4.20 2.24
CA VAL A 21 -27.34 -4.68 1.51
C VAL A 21 -27.76 -5.99 0.88
N GLN A 22 -27.91 -6.00 -0.44
CA GLN A 22 -28.36 -7.17 -1.17
C GLN A 22 -27.44 -8.36 -0.89
N GLY A 23 -28.05 -9.53 -0.71
CA GLY A 23 -27.32 -10.77 -0.49
C GLY A 23 -26.57 -11.19 -1.75
N ILE A 24 -25.40 -11.80 -1.57
CA ILE A 24 -24.60 -12.33 -2.68
C ILE A 24 -25.38 -13.38 -3.49
N ARG A 25 -26.26 -14.14 -2.84
CA ARG A 25 -27.08 -15.16 -3.51
C ARG A 25 -28.14 -14.53 -4.41
N ASP A 26 -28.72 -13.42 -3.97
CA ASP A 26 -29.75 -12.69 -4.71
C ASP A 26 -29.11 -12.02 -5.92
N LEU A 27 -27.98 -11.34 -5.73
CA LEU A 27 -27.15 -10.77 -6.80
C LEU A 27 -26.70 -11.82 -7.82
N GLN A 28 -26.30 -13.01 -7.36
CA GLN A 28 -25.89 -14.09 -8.24
C GLN A 28 -27.07 -14.65 -9.06
N ALA A 29 -28.27 -14.67 -8.50
CA ALA A 29 -29.48 -15.07 -9.24
C ALA A 29 -29.82 -14.02 -10.30
N GLU A 30 -29.85 -12.75 -9.91
CA GLU A 30 -30.09 -11.62 -10.81
C GLU A 30 -29.08 -11.58 -11.97
N TYR A 31 -27.78 -11.70 -11.69
CA TYR A 31 -26.76 -11.70 -12.73
C TYR A 31 -26.81 -12.91 -13.66
N ARG A 32 -27.35 -14.05 -13.22
CA ARG A 32 -27.61 -15.19 -14.12
C ARG A 32 -28.76 -14.91 -15.07
N GLU A 33 -29.77 -14.17 -14.63
CA GLU A 33 -30.89 -13.77 -15.49
C GLU A 33 -30.45 -12.72 -16.52
N ILE A 34 -29.66 -11.73 -16.11
CA ILE A 34 -29.23 -10.63 -16.97
C ILE A 34 -28.10 -11.05 -17.94
N TYR A 35 -27.07 -11.73 -17.43
CA TYR A 35 -25.84 -12.00 -18.18
C TYR A 35 -25.68 -13.46 -18.61
N GLY A 36 -26.68 -14.30 -18.34
CA GLY A 36 -26.69 -15.72 -18.66
C GLY A 36 -25.95 -16.61 -17.65
N PRO A 37 -25.88 -17.93 -17.91
CA PRO A 37 -25.33 -18.89 -16.98
C PRO A 37 -23.85 -18.59 -16.67
N GLY A 38 -23.51 -18.59 -15.38
CA GLY A 38 -22.14 -18.31 -14.93
C GLY A 38 -22.04 -18.17 -13.41
N ASN A 39 -20.81 -18.00 -12.93
CA ASN A 39 -20.51 -17.58 -11.57
C ASN A 39 -19.99 -16.14 -11.60
N TYR A 40 -20.75 -15.24 -11.00
CA TYR A 40 -20.46 -13.82 -10.89
C TYR A 40 -20.03 -13.43 -9.47
N VAL A 41 -19.95 -14.40 -8.56
CA VAL A 41 -19.48 -14.19 -7.20
C VAL A 41 -17.95 -14.10 -7.22
N PRO A 42 -17.36 -12.98 -6.75
CA PRO A 42 -15.92 -12.87 -6.63
C PRO A 42 -15.39 -13.74 -5.49
N ASN A 43 -14.07 -13.87 -5.38
CA ASN A 43 -13.44 -14.70 -4.34
C ASN A 43 -13.62 -14.08 -2.94
N LEU A 44 -14.66 -14.52 -2.21
CA LEU A 44 -15.05 -13.96 -0.92
C LEU A 44 -13.97 -14.09 0.17
N PRO A 45 -13.29 -15.24 0.34
CA PRO A 45 -12.20 -15.35 1.30
C PRO A 45 -11.10 -14.31 1.10
N ILE A 46 -10.67 -14.09 -0.15
CA ILE A 46 -9.63 -13.10 -0.47
C ILE A 46 -10.10 -11.71 -0.05
N ILE A 47 -11.27 -11.27 -0.53
CA ILE A 47 -11.84 -9.95 -0.25
C ILE A 47 -12.00 -9.72 1.25
N TYR A 48 -12.50 -10.74 1.97
CA TYR A 48 -12.74 -10.64 3.41
C TYR A 48 -11.45 -10.41 4.21
N TRP A 49 -10.38 -11.14 3.88
CA TRP A 49 -9.11 -11.01 4.60
C TRP A 49 -8.33 -9.77 4.18
N THR A 50 -8.32 -9.42 2.89
CA THR A 50 -7.63 -8.23 2.40
C THR A 50 -8.27 -6.95 2.91
N PHE A 51 -9.61 -6.89 3.00
CA PHE A 51 -10.32 -5.78 3.66
C PHE A 51 -9.83 -5.58 5.10
N ARG A 52 -9.71 -6.68 5.86
CA ARG A 52 -9.27 -6.62 7.27
C ARG A 52 -7.83 -6.20 7.42
N ILE A 53 -6.95 -6.68 6.55
CA ILE A 53 -5.53 -6.29 6.56
C ILE A 53 -5.40 -4.80 6.23
N MET A 54 -6.12 -4.31 5.21
CA MET A 54 -6.15 -2.90 4.82
C MET A 54 -6.67 -2.02 5.96
N VAL A 55 -7.87 -2.31 6.47
CA VAL A 55 -8.51 -1.51 7.53
C VAL A 55 -7.73 -1.61 8.85
N GLY A 56 -7.27 -2.81 9.22
CA GLY A 56 -6.46 -3.04 10.41
C GLY A 56 -5.12 -2.29 10.35
N GLY A 57 -4.44 -2.32 9.19
CA GLY A 57 -3.24 -1.53 8.96
C GLY A 57 -3.50 -0.02 9.06
N GLY A 58 -4.59 0.47 8.48
CA GLY A 58 -5.02 1.87 8.59
C GLY A 58 -5.24 2.33 10.03
N PHE A 59 -6.01 1.56 10.82
CA PHE A 59 -6.24 1.86 12.23
C PHE A 59 -4.96 1.75 13.07
N LEU A 60 -4.09 0.78 12.77
CA LEU A 60 -2.80 0.65 13.44
C LEU A 60 -1.94 1.88 13.20
N MET A 61 -1.81 2.33 11.95
CA MET A 61 -1.04 3.54 11.61
C MET A 61 -1.63 4.79 12.26
N MET A 62 -2.96 4.93 12.25
CA MET A 62 -3.65 6.03 12.93
C MET A 62 -3.38 6.02 14.43
N GLY A 63 -3.49 4.86 15.09
CA GLY A 63 -3.23 4.71 16.52
C GLY A 63 -1.78 5.04 16.89
N VAL A 64 -0.81 4.54 16.11
CA VAL A 64 0.61 4.85 16.29
C VAL A 64 0.88 6.35 16.10
N GLY A 65 0.30 6.97 15.07
CA GLY A 65 0.45 8.40 14.81
C GLY A 65 -0.15 9.27 15.92
N LEU A 66 -1.35 8.95 16.39
CA LEU A 66 -1.99 9.65 17.52
C LEU A 66 -1.18 9.49 18.81
N TYR A 67 -0.64 8.30 19.07
CA TYR A 67 0.18 8.07 20.25
C TYR A 67 1.52 8.80 20.18
N ALA A 68 2.17 8.84 19.01
CA ALA A 68 3.36 9.65 18.78
C ALA A 68 3.09 11.14 19.02
N LEU A 69 1.97 11.65 18.50
CA LEU A 69 1.55 13.04 18.70
C LEU A 69 1.27 13.35 20.18
N TYR A 70 0.64 12.43 20.90
CA TYR A 70 0.42 12.56 22.34
C TYR A 70 1.74 12.63 23.13
N LEU A 71 2.70 11.76 22.82
CA LEU A 71 4.02 11.78 23.47
C LEU A 71 4.79 13.06 23.15
N TYR A 72 4.70 13.54 21.91
CA TYR A 72 5.27 14.82 21.49
C TYR A 72 4.67 15.99 22.27
N ALA A 73 3.33 16.07 22.36
CA ALA A 73 2.63 17.11 23.11
C ALA A 73 2.95 17.11 24.63
N LYS A 74 3.38 15.96 25.17
CA LYS A 74 3.82 15.82 26.57
C LYS A 74 5.32 16.03 26.78
N GLY A 75 6.10 16.29 25.73
CA GLY A 75 7.56 16.40 25.80
C GLY A 75 8.26 15.09 26.22
N LYS A 76 7.62 13.93 26.01
CA LYS A 76 8.11 12.60 26.46
C LYS A 76 8.56 11.69 25.32
N LEU A 77 8.57 12.20 24.09
CA LEU A 77 8.87 11.40 22.90
C LEU A 77 10.29 10.82 22.96
N GLU A 78 11.28 11.65 23.28
CA GLU A 78 12.70 11.25 23.36
C GLU A 78 12.98 10.21 24.46
N GLY A 79 12.25 10.27 25.58
CA GLY A 79 12.37 9.29 26.67
C GLY A 79 11.68 7.94 26.38
N SER A 80 10.94 7.82 25.28
CA SER A 80 10.13 6.64 24.96
C SER A 80 10.87 5.65 24.05
N PHE A 81 12.08 5.23 24.46
CA PHE A 81 12.98 4.37 23.67
C PHE A 81 12.32 3.09 23.14
N ARG A 82 11.46 2.46 23.94
CA ARG A 82 10.73 1.25 23.52
C ARG A 82 9.80 1.52 22.34
N PHE A 83 9.11 2.65 22.33
CA PHE A 83 8.21 3.03 21.23
C PHE A 83 9.01 3.36 19.97
N LEU A 84 10.03 4.22 20.10
CA LEU A 84 10.89 4.63 18.99
C LEU A 84 11.62 3.45 18.32
N LYS A 85 11.97 2.40 19.08
CA LYS A 85 12.60 1.18 18.53
C LYS A 85 11.70 0.43 17.54
N TRP A 86 10.38 0.49 17.68
CA TRP A 86 9.44 -0.21 16.80
C TRP A 86 9.01 0.62 15.58
N ILE A 87 9.20 1.95 15.62
CA ILE A 87 8.80 2.84 14.52
C ILE A 87 9.44 2.49 13.18
N PRO A 88 10.73 2.13 13.08
CA PRO A 88 11.31 1.71 11.79
C PRO A 88 10.58 0.52 11.15
N LEU A 89 10.05 -0.41 11.96
CA LEU A 89 9.27 -1.54 11.45
C LEU A 89 7.91 -1.11 10.89
N MET A 90 7.36 0.01 11.35
CA MET A 90 6.09 0.54 10.88
C MET A 90 6.14 0.98 9.42
N VAL A 91 7.32 1.18 8.83
CA VAL A 91 7.48 1.45 7.39
C VAL A 91 6.85 0.36 6.54
N LEU A 92 6.81 -0.91 7.00
CA LEU A 92 6.21 -2.02 6.26
C LEU A 92 4.67 -1.99 6.23
N VAL A 93 4.04 -1.41 7.25
CA VAL A 93 2.57 -1.44 7.41
C VAL A 93 1.84 -0.73 6.27
N PRO A 94 2.23 0.49 5.83
CA PRO A 94 1.64 1.13 4.65
C PRO A 94 1.71 0.26 3.39
N TYR A 95 2.84 -0.39 3.12
CA TYR A 95 2.99 -1.24 1.93
C TYR A 95 2.05 -2.44 1.97
N ILE A 96 1.94 -3.11 3.12
CA ILE A 96 1.04 -4.26 3.30
C ILE A 96 -0.42 -3.83 3.17
N ALA A 97 -0.82 -2.73 3.83
CA ALA A 97 -2.17 -2.21 3.79
C ALA A 97 -2.57 -1.77 2.38
N ASN A 98 -1.67 -1.08 1.67
CA ASN A 98 -1.88 -0.65 0.28
C ASN A 98 -2.01 -1.85 -0.66
N THR A 99 -1.13 -2.85 -0.54
CA THR A 99 -1.19 -4.08 -1.34
C THR A 99 -2.49 -4.82 -1.10
N ALA A 100 -2.92 -4.96 0.15
CA ALA A 100 -4.20 -5.58 0.49
C ALA A 100 -5.38 -4.80 -0.10
N GLY A 101 -5.35 -3.46 -0.08
CA GLY A 101 -6.37 -2.62 -0.71
C GLY A 101 -6.48 -2.85 -2.22
N TRP A 102 -5.36 -2.91 -2.93
CA TRP A 102 -5.33 -3.22 -4.36
C TRP A 102 -5.84 -4.63 -4.66
N ILE A 103 -5.43 -5.63 -3.89
CA ILE A 103 -5.93 -7.01 -4.06
C ILE A 103 -7.45 -7.05 -3.82
N MET A 104 -7.96 -6.35 -2.80
CA MET A 104 -9.39 -6.26 -2.52
C MET A 104 -10.15 -5.64 -3.71
N ALA A 105 -9.67 -4.53 -4.25
CA ALA A 105 -10.30 -3.86 -5.38
C ALA A 105 -10.32 -4.74 -6.63
N GLU A 106 -9.20 -5.39 -6.94
CA GLU A 106 -9.08 -6.22 -8.15
C GLU A 106 -9.85 -7.54 -8.01
N ALA A 107 -9.70 -8.24 -6.88
CA ALA A 107 -10.45 -9.47 -6.60
C ALA A 107 -11.96 -9.22 -6.49
N GLY A 108 -12.36 -8.05 -5.97
CA GLY A 108 -13.74 -7.60 -5.87
C GLY A 108 -14.41 -7.35 -7.22
N ARG A 109 -13.63 -7.00 -8.24
CA ARG A 109 -14.14 -6.73 -9.59
C ARG A 109 -14.35 -8.02 -10.41
N GLN A 110 -13.70 -9.13 -10.04
CA GLN A 110 -13.86 -10.41 -10.73
C GLN A 110 -15.34 -10.86 -10.72
N PRO A 111 -15.87 -11.43 -11.82
CA PRO A 111 -15.19 -11.85 -13.05
C PRO A 111 -15.15 -10.78 -14.15
N TRP A 112 -15.34 -9.51 -13.82
CA TRP A 112 -15.48 -8.45 -14.82
C TRP A 112 -14.15 -7.73 -15.09
N ILE A 113 -13.86 -7.46 -16.36
CA ILE A 113 -12.90 -6.40 -16.74
C ILE A 113 -13.65 -5.07 -16.83
N VAL A 114 -14.74 -5.06 -17.60
CA VAL A 114 -15.68 -3.94 -17.62
C VAL A 114 -17.02 -4.49 -17.16
N PHE A 115 -17.51 -3.96 -16.03
CA PHE A 115 -18.73 -4.43 -15.40
C PHE A 115 -19.90 -4.39 -16.39
N GLY A 116 -20.59 -5.53 -16.53
CA GLY A 116 -21.73 -5.70 -17.42
C GLY A 116 -21.42 -5.75 -18.92
N LEU A 117 -20.15 -5.56 -19.32
CA LEU A 117 -19.76 -5.51 -20.73
C LEU A 117 -18.77 -6.63 -21.14
N MET A 118 -17.73 -6.89 -20.34
CA MET A 118 -16.68 -7.84 -20.69
C MET A 118 -16.15 -8.60 -19.47
N LYS A 119 -16.10 -9.92 -19.58
CA LYS A 119 -15.54 -10.80 -18.54
C LYS A 119 -14.01 -10.92 -18.68
N THR A 120 -13.33 -11.23 -17.58
CA THR A 120 -11.89 -11.49 -17.57
C THR A 120 -11.48 -12.66 -18.45
N ALA A 121 -12.31 -13.69 -18.55
CA ALA A 121 -12.06 -14.83 -19.43
C ALA A 121 -12.04 -14.45 -20.92
N ASP A 122 -12.83 -13.44 -21.31
CA ASP A 122 -12.97 -13.00 -22.71
C ASP A 122 -11.88 -12.00 -23.11
N ALA A 123 -11.11 -11.48 -22.15
CA ALA A 123 -10.07 -10.47 -22.37
C ALA A 123 -8.68 -11.07 -22.69
N VAL A 124 -8.55 -12.40 -22.81
CA VAL A 124 -7.28 -13.06 -23.11
C VAL A 124 -6.95 -12.93 -24.60
N SER A 125 -5.73 -12.47 -24.92
CA SER A 125 -5.31 -12.29 -26.31
C SER A 125 -5.16 -13.64 -27.04
N PRO A 126 -5.84 -13.85 -28.18
CA PRO A 126 -5.80 -15.12 -28.89
C PRO A 126 -4.46 -15.41 -29.57
N ASN A 127 -3.66 -14.38 -29.84
CA ASN A 127 -2.40 -14.49 -30.59
C ASN A 127 -1.16 -14.67 -29.68
N VAL A 128 -1.35 -14.65 -28.36
CA VAL A 128 -0.25 -14.73 -27.39
C VAL A 128 -0.10 -16.17 -26.91
N THR A 129 1.06 -16.77 -27.17
CA THR A 129 1.34 -18.15 -26.77
C THR A 129 1.65 -18.22 -25.28
N LEU A 130 1.33 -19.35 -24.63
CA LEU A 130 1.67 -19.60 -23.23
C LEU A 130 3.17 -19.40 -22.94
N ALA A 131 4.04 -19.79 -23.88
CA ALA A 131 5.48 -19.60 -23.77
C ALA A 131 5.87 -18.12 -23.68
N SER A 132 5.25 -17.25 -24.48
CA SER A 132 5.52 -15.80 -24.43
C SER A 132 5.05 -15.15 -23.12
N VAL A 133 3.94 -15.62 -22.55
CA VAL A 133 3.46 -15.17 -21.23
C VAL A 133 4.46 -15.55 -20.14
N TRP A 134 4.91 -16.82 -20.10
CA TRP A 134 5.90 -17.25 -19.11
C TRP A 134 7.23 -16.54 -19.25
N PHE A 135 7.72 -16.39 -20.49
CA PHE A 135 8.97 -15.69 -20.75
C PHE A 135 8.90 -14.25 -20.25
N SER A 136 7.87 -13.50 -20.63
CA SER A 136 7.70 -12.12 -20.18
C SER A 136 7.51 -12.01 -18.67
N LEU A 137 6.72 -12.90 -18.05
CA LEU A 137 6.52 -12.93 -16.60
C LEU A 137 7.85 -13.12 -15.86
N VAL A 138 8.66 -14.08 -16.28
CA VAL A 138 9.98 -14.34 -15.67
C VAL A 138 10.92 -13.17 -15.93
N ALA A 139 10.97 -12.65 -17.15
CA ALA A 139 11.83 -11.53 -17.52
C ALA A 139 11.51 -10.27 -16.69
N PHE A 140 10.23 -9.88 -16.59
CA PHE A 140 9.82 -8.74 -15.77
C PHE A 140 10.02 -8.98 -14.28
N THR A 141 9.79 -10.21 -13.78
CA THR A 141 10.05 -10.55 -12.37
C THR A 141 11.52 -10.41 -12.02
N LEU A 142 12.41 -10.93 -12.86
CA LEU A 142 13.86 -10.80 -12.66
C LEU A 142 14.32 -9.36 -12.77
N LEU A 143 13.82 -8.62 -13.77
CA LEU A 143 14.13 -7.20 -13.94
C LEU A 143 13.73 -6.40 -12.69
N TYR A 144 12.49 -6.53 -12.23
CA TYR A 144 12.02 -5.84 -11.02
C TYR A 144 12.73 -6.33 -9.76
N GLY A 145 13.13 -7.61 -9.69
CA GLY A 145 13.96 -8.13 -8.61
C GLY A 145 15.35 -7.48 -8.55
N VAL A 146 16.01 -7.31 -9.69
CA VAL A 146 17.31 -6.62 -9.78
C VAL A 146 17.16 -5.14 -9.40
N LEU A 147 16.12 -4.47 -9.90
CA LEU A 147 15.85 -3.07 -9.53
C LEU A 147 15.57 -2.93 -8.04
N MET A 148 14.82 -3.84 -7.43
CA MET A 148 14.56 -3.86 -5.99
C MET A 148 15.86 -4.06 -5.19
N ALA A 149 16.75 -4.96 -5.63
CA ALA A 149 18.04 -5.15 -4.98
C ALA A 149 18.94 -3.90 -5.08
N ALA A 150 18.97 -3.25 -6.24
CA ALA A 150 19.67 -1.99 -6.44
C ALA A 150 19.09 -0.87 -5.55
N ASP A 151 17.77 -0.75 -5.47
CA ASP A 151 17.08 0.24 -4.63
C ASP A 151 17.40 0.03 -3.14
N ILE A 152 17.32 -1.21 -2.64
CA ILE A 152 17.69 -1.54 -1.26
C ILE A 152 19.17 -1.23 -1.01
N TYR A 153 20.06 -1.55 -1.95
CA TYR A 153 21.48 -1.23 -1.84
C TYR A 153 21.70 0.28 -1.74
N LEU A 154 21.05 1.08 -2.60
CA LEU A 154 21.16 2.54 -2.59
C LEU A 154 20.59 3.13 -1.30
N LEU A 155 19.41 2.68 -0.87
CA LEU A 155 18.80 3.11 0.40
C LEU A 155 19.66 2.76 1.60
N TYR A 156 20.30 1.59 1.62
CA TYR A 156 21.21 1.21 2.69
C TYR A 156 22.50 2.04 2.66
N HIS A 157 23.12 2.17 1.49
CA HIS A 157 24.37 2.91 1.31
C HIS A 157 24.18 4.39 1.70
N TYR A 158 23.21 5.07 1.09
CA TYR A 158 22.96 6.49 1.36
C TYR A 158 22.20 6.73 2.67
N GLY A 159 21.39 5.78 3.14
CA GLY A 159 20.60 5.93 4.37
C GLY A 159 21.35 5.65 5.67
N THR A 160 22.48 4.92 5.64
CA THR A 160 23.28 4.60 6.84
C THR A 160 24.52 5.49 7.03
N GLY A 161 24.69 6.52 6.19
CA GLY A 161 25.69 7.56 6.41
C GLY A 161 27.01 7.40 5.67
N SER A 162 27.03 6.79 4.47
CA SER A 162 28.19 6.89 3.57
C SER A 162 28.09 8.02 2.55
N GLY A 163 27.06 8.86 2.62
CA GLY A 163 27.07 10.15 1.96
C GLY A 163 27.80 11.13 2.86
N ASP A 164 28.91 11.68 2.40
CA ASP A 164 29.54 12.85 2.99
C ASP A 164 28.46 13.83 3.47
N ALA A 165 28.36 13.98 4.79
CA ALA A 165 27.45 14.94 5.43
C ALA A 165 27.92 16.39 5.24
N THR A 166 28.47 16.71 4.07
CA THR A 166 28.89 18.04 3.64
C THR A 166 28.48 18.26 2.18
N GLY A 167 27.23 17.95 1.84
CA GLY A 167 26.53 18.70 0.79
C GLY A 167 26.29 20.17 1.19
N ILE A 168 26.63 20.54 2.42
CA ILE A 168 26.87 21.92 2.83
C ILE A 168 28.21 22.31 2.20
N PRO A 169 28.26 23.24 1.23
CA PRO A 169 29.55 23.82 0.82
C PRO A 169 30.27 24.27 2.08
N ALA A 170 31.59 24.06 2.16
CA ALA A 170 32.38 24.42 3.33
C ALA A 170 31.94 25.81 3.85
N PRO A 171 31.81 26.01 5.17
CA PRO A 171 31.43 27.31 5.72
C PRO A 171 32.23 28.41 5.03
N MET A 172 31.57 29.50 4.64
CA MET A 172 32.27 30.65 4.07
C MET A 172 33.47 30.98 4.97
N PRO A 173 34.68 31.18 4.42
CA PRO A 173 35.86 31.47 5.22
C PRO A 173 35.56 32.66 6.15
N SER A 174 36.09 32.62 7.38
CA SER A 174 35.87 33.73 8.32
C SER A 174 36.50 35.02 7.80
N GLU A 175 36.05 36.18 8.29
CA GLU A 175 36.65 37.48 7.91
C GLU A 175 38.16 37.51 8.16
N ASP A 176 38.62 36.80 9.20
CA ASP A 176 40.04 36.63 9.51
C ASP A 176 40.77 35.84 8.41
N GLU A 177 40.19 34.74 7.91
CA GLU A 177 40.77 33.94 6.82
C GLU A 177 40.79 34.70 5.49
N LEU A 178 39.74 35.48 5.21
CA LEU A 178 39.72 36.37 4.05
C LEU A 178 40.76 37.48 4.18
N SER A 179 40.94 38.04 5.38
CA SER A 179 41.92 39.10 5.62
C SER A 179 43.36 38.61 5.41
N VAL A 180 43.67 37.36 5.73
CA VAL A 180 45.00 36.74 5.50
C VAL A 180 45.26 36.49 4.02
N VAL A 181 44.22 36.14 3.24
CA VAL A 181 44.34 35.90 1.79
C VAL A 181 44.44 37.22 1.00
N TYR A 182 43.78 38.29 1.46
CA TYR A 182 43.82 39.62 0.82
C TYR A 182 44.91 40.54 1.38
N SER A 183 45.47 40.25 2.56
CA SER A 183 46.67 40.88 3.10
C SER A 183 47.90 40.07 2.71
N GLY A 184 48.09 39.87 1.41
CA GLY A 184 49.35 39.33 0.89
C GLY A 184 50.48 40.33 1.10
N ASP A 185 51.33 40.05 2.09
CA ASP A 185 52.75 40.38 2.08
C ASP A 185 53.54 39.17 1.53
#